data_AF-A0AAV0WMK5-F1
#
_entry.id   AF-A0AAV0WMK5-F1
#
_cell.length_a   1.000
_cell.length_b   1.000
_cell.length_c   1.000
_cell.angle_alpha   90.00
_cell.angle_beta   90.00
_cell.angle_gamma   90.00
#
_symmetry.space_group_name_H-M   'P 1'
#
loop_
_entity.id
_entity.type
_entity.pdbx_description
1 polymer ?
#
loop_
_entity_poly.entity_id
_entity_poly.type
_entity_poly.pdbx_seq_one_letter_code
_entity_poly.pdbx_strand_id
1 'polypeptide(L)'
;MATLESKKNYIVHYRNLQQAIKNGLIVEKVHRVIQFNQSGWLAEYILLNTNLRKNSKNDFESQFFKLMINAVFGKTLESMRHRLKMEIVENLSAVSLENKIIEFCRPIYIGFAVLDVSKSLMYDYHYEVMQKH
;
A
#
# COMPACT_ATOMS: atom_id res chain seq x y z
N MET A 1 -8.11 -6.92 11.48
CA MET A 1 -8.53 -6.64 12.87
C MET A 1 -7.34 -6.06 13.60
N ALA A 2 -7.46 -4.86 14.18
CA ALA A 2 -6.40 -4.23 14.97
C ALA A 2 -6.45 -4.79 16.40
N THR A 3 -5.71 -5.88 16.64
CA THR A 3 -5.55 -6.47 17.98
C THR A 3 -4.20 -6.06 18.55
N LEU A 4 -4.16 -5.75 19.86
CA LEU A 4 -2.95 -5.39 20.63
C LEU A 4 -2.02 -6.59 20.91
N GLU A 5 -2.25 -7.70 20.23
CA GLU A 5 -1.46 -8.93 20.39
C GLU A 5 -0.11 -8.80 19.70
N SER A 6 0.87 -9.55 20.22
CA SER A 6 2.19 -9.68 19.60
C SER A 6 2.05 -10.10 18.13
N LYS A 7 2.66 -9.32 17.23
CA LYS A 7 2.63 -9.55 15.79
C LYS A 7 3.91 -10.24 15.36
N LYS A 8 3.80 -11.45 14.81
CA LYS A 8 4.90 -12.20 14.21
C LYS A 8 4.87 -12.05 12.68
N ASN A 9 6.04 -11.91 12.05
CA ASN A 9 6.19 -11.75 10.59
C ASN A 9 5.36 -10.60 9.99
N TYR A 10 5.18 -9.52 10.75
CA TYR A 10 4.39 -8.36 10.31
C TYR A 10 5.19 -7.48 9.35
N ILE A 11 4.55 -7.08 8.25
CA ILE A 11 5.14 -6.16 7.28
C ILE A 11 4.62 -4.76 7.61
N VAL A 12 5.54 -3.82 7.83
CA VAL A 12 5.22 -2.44 8.22
C VAL A 12 6.12 -1.47 7.48
N HIS A 13 5.57 -0.33 7.06
CA HIS A 13 6.37 0.76 6.52
C HIS A 13 7.18 1.44 7.64
N TYR A 14 8.40 1.92 7.34
CA TYR A 14 9.31 2.44 8.36
C TYR A 14 8.72 3.59 9.18
N ARG A 15 7.92 4.48 8.58
CA ARG A 15 7.26 5.59 9.29
C ARG A 15 6.28 5.12 10.35
N ASN A 16 5.44 4.14 10.02
CA ASN A 16 4.51 3.53 10.98
C ASN A 16 5.27 2.84 12.11
N LEU A 17 6.38 2.17 11.78
CA LEU A 17 7.21 1.52 12.79
C LEU A 17 7.84 2.55 13.75
N GLN A 18 8.38 3.66 13.24
CA GLN A 18 8.92 4.75 14.05
C GLN A 18 7.87 5.34 15.00
N GLN A 19 6.66 5.59 14.49
CA GLN A 19 5.55 6.08 15.30
C GLN A 19 5.12 5.06 16.35
N ALA A 20 5.04 3.77 16.01
CA ALA A 20 4.68 2.73 16.95
C ALA A 20 5.72 2.62 18.08
N ILE A 21 7.02 2.70 17.75
CA ILE A 21 8.11 2.70 18.74
C ILE A 21 8.00 3.94 19.66
N LYS A 22 7.69 5.12 19.11
CA LYS A 22 7.47 6.34 19.90
C LYS A 22 6.32 6.17 20.91
N ASN A 23 5.30 5.38 20.56
CA ASN A 23 4.17 5.05 21.43
C ASN A 23 4.40 3.81 22.31
N GLY A 24 5.64 3.30 22.41
CA GLY A 24 6.01 2.23 23.33
C GLY A 24 6.08 0.83 22.73
N LEU A 25 5.98 0.66 21.40
CA LEU A 25 6.19 -0.64 20.77
C LEU A 25 7.67 -1.05 20.85
N ILE A 26 7.93 -2.24 21.41
CA ILE A 26 9.28 -2.83 21.46
C ILE A 26 9.44 -3.81 20.30
N VAL A 27 10.49 -3.63 19.50
CA VAL A 27 10.82 -4.52 18.37
C VAL A 27 11.77 -5.61 18.85
N GLU A 28 11.35 -6.87 18.76
CA GLU A 28 12.19 -8.02 19.12
C GLU A 28 13.16 -8.42 18.01
N LYS A 29 12.69 -8.53 16.76
CA LYS A 29 13.49 -9.03 15.64
C LYS A 29 13.05 -8.47 14.29
N VAL A 30 14.02 -8.10 13.44
CA VAL A 30 13.80 -7.72 12.04
C VAL A 30 14.26 -8.87 11.13
N HIS A 31 13.37 -9.37 10.28
CA HIS A 31 13.66 -10.50 9.40
C HIS A 31 14.11 -10.08 8.00
N ARG A 32 13.58 -8.98 7.47
CA ARG A 32 13.87 -8.51 6.11
C ARG A 32 13.59 -7.01 6.02
N VAL A 33 14.41 -6.30 5.25
CA VAL A 33 14.21 -4.88 4.92
C VAL A 33 14.17 -4.76 3.40
N ILE A 34 13.21 -3.99 2.89
CA ILE A 34 13.11 -3.62 1.47
C ILE A 34 13.29 -2.11 1.40
N GLN A 35 14.33 -1.67 0.71
CA GLN A 35 14.61 -0.25 0.47
C GLN A 35 14.19 0.12 -0.95
N PHE A 36 13.60 1.31 -1.10
CA PHE A 36 13.16 1.84 -2.38
C PHE A 36 13.21 3.36 -2.38
N ASN A 37 13.43 3.95 -3.56
CA ASN A 37 13.35 5.39 -3.76
C ASN A 37 11.92 5.78 -4.12
N GLN A 38 11.42 6.85 -3.51
CA GLN A 38 10.06 7.36 -3.72
C GLN A 38 10.11 8.65 -4.53
N SER A 39 9.26 8.76 -5.55
CA SER A 39 9.07 9.98 -6.33
C SER A 39 7.58 10.31 -6.43
N GLY A 40 7.25 11.60 -6.54
CA GLY A 40 5.88 12.09 -6.65
C GLY A 40 5.28 11.94 -8.06
N TRP A 41 5.51 10.83 -8.74
CA TRP A 41 5.15 10.65 -10.16
C TRP A 41 3.63 10.73 -10.42
N LEU A 42 2.79 10.40 -9.43
CA LEU A 42 1.33 10.48 -9.54
C LEU A 42 0.78 11.86 -9.13
N ALA A 43 1.62 12.78 -8.67
CA ALA A 43 1.20 14.07 -8.11
C ALA A 43 0.50 14.94 -9.16
N GLU A 44 1.05 15.04 -10.37
CA GLU A 44 0.47 15.84 -11.46
C GLU A 44 -0.91 15.30 -11.86
N TYR A 45 -1.06 13.96 -11.94
CA TYR A 45 -2.32 13.31 -12.25
C TYR A 45 -3.38 13.57 -11.17
N ILE A 46 -3.01 13.44 -9.89
CA ILE A 46 -3.93 13.71 -8.78
C ILE A 46 -4.34 15.19 -8.76
N LEU A 47 -3.38 16.10 -8.99
CA LEU A 47 -3.64 17.53 -9.04
C LEU A 47 -4.61 17.88 -10.18
N LEU A 48 -4.40 17.32 -11.37
CA LEU A 48 -5.29 17.50 -12.52
C LEU A 48 -6.73 17.07 -12.19
N ASN A 49 -6.91 15.84 -11.70
CA ASN A 49 -8.24 15.33 -11.35
C ASN A 49 -8.88 16.10 -10.19
N THR A 50 -8.08 16.58 -9.24
CA THR A 50 -8.56 17.42 -8.13
C THR A 50 -9.07 18.77 -8.64
N ASN A 51 -8.37 19.38 -9.60
CA ASN A 51 -8.80 20.63 -10.22
C ASN A 51 -10.05 20.45 -11.07
N LEU A 52 -10.10 19.39 -11.88
CA LEU A 52 -11.31 19.03 -12.65
C LEU A 52 -12.51 18.76 -11.74
N ARG A 53 -12.30 18.09 -10.61
CA ARG A 53 -13.33 17.87 -9.58
C ARG A 53 -13.77 19.16 -8.88
N LYS A 54 -12.88 20.13 -8.68
CA LYS A 54 -13.26 21.45 -8.13
C LYS A 54 -14.08 22.27 -9.13
N ASN A 55 -13.79 22.15 -10.41
CA ASN A 55 -14.43 22.92 -11.48
C ASN A 55 -15.72 22.27 -12.02
N SER A 56 -15.99 21.01 -11.67
CA SER A 56 -17.19 20.30 -12.13
C SER A 56 -18.45 20.95 -11.59
N LYS A 57 -19.43 21.19 -12.46
CA LYS A 57 -20.74 21.75 -12.09
C LYS A 57 -21.74 20.67 -11.68
N ASN A 58 -21.51 19.45 -12.19
CA ASN A 58 -22.40 18.31 -12.03
C ASN A 58 -21.84 17.33 -10.99
N ASP A 59 -22.71 16.76 -10.15
CA ASP A 59 -22.31 15.74 -9.18
C ASP A 59 -21.73 14.49 -9.86
N PHE A 60 -22.29 14.12 -11.03
CA PHE A 60 -21.76 13.02 -11.85
C PHE A 60 -20.29 13.21 -12.23
N GLU A 61 -19.91 14.39 -12.73
CA GLU A 61 -18.53 14.69 -13.13
C GLU A 61 -17.58 14.70 -11.93
N SER A 62 -18.02 15.28 -10.80
CA SER A 62 -17.25 15.27 -9.55
C SER A 62 -16.98 13.82 -9.08
N GLN A 63 -18.00 12.97 -9.14
CA GLN A 63 -17.89 11.55 -8.81
C GLN A 63 -16.99 10.80 -9.79
N PHE A 64 -17.03 11.13 -11.08
CA PHE A 64 -16.18 10.54 -12.10
C PHE A 64 -14.69 10.80 -11.82
N PHE A 65 -14.29 12.06 -11.57
CA PHE A 65 -12.89 12.38 -11.25
C PHE A 65 -12.42 11.75 -9.93
N LYS A 66 -13.31 11.63 -8.95
CA LYS A 66 -13.03 10.88 -7.71
C LYS A 66 -12.77 9.40 -8.01
N LEU A 67 -13.59 8.79 -8.87
CA LEU A 67 -13.45 7.39 -9.26
C LEU A 67 -12.12 7.16 -9.99
N MET A 68 -11.71 8.07 -10.88
CA MET A 68 -10.45 7.95 -11.62
C MET A 68 -9.23 7.83 -10.70
N ILE A 69 -9.13 8.70 -9.68
CA ILE A 69 -8.06 8.61 -8.67
C ILE A 69 -8.14 7.29 -7.89
N ASN A 70 -9.34 6.91 -7.44
CA ASN A 70 -9.53 5.68 -6.65
C ASN A 70 -9.25 4.41 -7.46
N ALA A 71 -9.56 4.39 -8.76
CA ALA A 71 -9.35 3.26 -9.64
C ALA A 71 -7.85 2.99 -9.86
N VAL A 72 -7.07 4.05 -10.11
CA VAL A 72 -5.61 3.94 -10.24
C VAL A 72 -5.01 3.40 -8.94
N PHE A 73 -5.43 3.94 -7.79
CA PHE A 73 -4.99 3.44 -6.49
C PHE A 73 -5.36 1.97 -6.26
N GLY A 74 -6.62 1.58 -6.53
CA GLY A 74 -7.07 0.20 -6.42
C GLY A 74 -6.27 -0.76 -7.29
N LYS A 75 -5.89 -0.33 -8.50
CA LYS A 75 -5.01 -1.11 -9.38
C LYS A 75 -3.60 -1.30 -8.83
N THR A 76 -3.08 -0.35 -8.05
CA THR A 76 -1.79 -0.56 -7.36
C THR A 76 -1.88 -1.63 -6.28
N LEU A 77 -3.04 -1.83 -5.64
CA LEU A 77 -3.23 -2.84 -4.61
C LEU A 77 -3.61 -4.24 -5.15
N GLU A 78 -3.80 -4.37 -6.46
CA GLU A 78 -4.26 -5.63 -7.06
C GLU A 78 -3.16 -6.71 -7.00
N SER A 79 -3.48 -7.87 -6.42
CA SER A 79 -2.59 -9.03 -6.42
C SER A 79 -2.56 -9.69 -7.79
N MET A 80 -1.40 -9.70 -8.43
CA MET A 80 -1.22 -10.31 -9.75
C MET A 80 -1.02 -11.84 -9.73
N ARG A 81 -0.91 -12.44 -8.54
CA ARG A 81 -0.72 -13.89 -8.38
C ARG A 81 -1.86 -14.72 -8.99
N HIS A 82 -3.06 -14.16 -9.07
CA HIS A 82 -4.24 -14.84 -9.60
C HIS A 82 -4.46 -14.67 -11.12
N ARG A 83 -3.64 -13.86 -11.81
CA ARG A 83 -3.71 -13.73 -13.29
C ARG A 83 -2.88 -14.78 -14.03
N LEU A 84 -2.05 -15.55 -13.31
CA LEU A 84 -1.32 -16.69 -13.85
C LEU A 84 -2.23 -17.92 -13.84
N LYS A 85 -3.00 -18.11 -14.90
CA LYS A 85 -3.71 -19.37 -15.16
C LYS A 85 -2.66 -20.40 -15.60
N MET A 86 -2.12 -21.18 -14.68
CA MET A 86 -1.26 -22.32 -15.01
C MET A 86 -2.13 -23.56 -15.17
N GLU A 87 -2.36 -23.98 -16.41
CA GLU A 87 -2.95 -25.28 -16.71
C GLU A 87 -1.82 -26.32 -16.68
N ILE A 88 -1.87 -27.22 -15.69
CA ILE A 88 -0.93 -28.34 -15.60
C ILE A 88 -1.42 -29.41 -16.58
N VAL A 89 -0.66 -29.66 -17.65
CA VAL A 89 -0.88 -30.80 -18.52
C VAL A 89 -0.12 -31.97 -17.91
N GLU A 90 -0.84 -32.94 -17.38
CA GLU A 90 -0.27 -34.19 -16.88
C GLU A 90 0.33 -34.96 -18.06
N ASN A 91 1.67 -34.93 -18.17
CA ASN A 91 2.53 -36.11 -18.41
C ASN A 91 4.00 -35.64 -18.50
N LEU A 92 4.77 -35.94 -17.44
CA LEU A 92 6.21 -35.70 -17.30
C LEU A 92 6.68 -34.25 -17.56
N SER A 93 6.73 -33.44 -16.50
CA SER A 93 7.63 -32.29 -16.46
C SER A 93 8.08 -32.06 -15.03
N ALA A 94 9.34 -32.37 -14.74
CA ALA A 94 9.97 -31.98 -13.48
C ALA A 94 9.96 -30.46 -13.40
N VAL A 95 9.22 -29.90 -12.43
CA VAL A 95 9.26 -28.46 -12.16
C VAL A 95 10.57 -28.18 -11.42
N SER A 96 11.59 -27.77 -12.18
CA SER A 96 12.78 -27.15 -11.61
C SER A 96 12.34 -25.86 -10.91
N LEU A 97 12.35 -25.86 -9.57
CA LEU A 97 12.29 -24.65 -8.77
C LEU A 97 13.65 -23.96 -8.88
N GLU A 98 13.96 -23.42 -10.05
CA GLU A 98 15.04 -22.43 -10.15
C GLU A 98 14.69 -21.25 -9.26
N ASN A 99 15.73 -20.66 -8.66
CA ASN A 99 15.64 -19.39 -7.95
C ASN A 99 15.08 -18.33 -8.89
N LYS A 100 13.74 -18.26 -8.99
CA LYS A 100 13.06 -17.18 -9.68
C LYS A 100 13.53 -15.91 -9.01
N ILE A 101 14.19 -15.05 -9.79
CA ILE A 101 14.22 -13.63 -9.50
C ILE A 101 12.74 -13.24 -9.38
N ILE A 102 12.24 -13.20 -8.14
CA ILE A 102 10.87 -12.79 -7.86
C ILE A 102 10.88 -11.31 -8.19
N GLU A 103 10.40 -10.97 -9.38
CA GLU A 103 10.03 -9.60 -9.69
C GLU A 103 8.83 -9.30 -8.80
N PHE A 104 9.14 -8.79 -7.61
CA PHE A 104 8.18 -8.26 -6.67
C PHE A 104 7.30 -7.30 -7.46
N CYS A 105 6.01 -7.62 -7.59
CA CYS A 105 5.06 -6.80 -8.34
C CYS A 105 5.14 -5.37 -7.79
N ARG A 106 5.91 -4.52 -8.50
CA ARG A 106 6.16 -3.13 -8.13
C ARG A 106 4.88 -2.35 -7.79
N PRO A 107 3.70 -2.64 -8.40
CA PRO A 107 2.45 -1.98 -8.03
C PRO A 107 2.04 -2.18 -6.56
N ILE A 108 2.15 -3.39 -6.00
CA ILE A 108 1.62 -3.71 -4.66
C ILE A 108 2.33 -2.90 -3.57
N TYR A 109 3.64 -2.71 -3.72
CA TYR A 109 4.44 -1.93 -2.77
C TYR A 109 4.08 -0.44 -2.79
N ILE A 110 3.67 0.09 -3.94
CA ILE A 110 3.20 1.48 -4.06
C ILE A 110 1.91 1.63 -3.25
N GLY A 111 0.93 0.76 -3.47
CA GLY A 111 -0.34 0.79 -2.74
C GLY A 111 -0.14 0.59 -1.23
N PHE A 112 0.72 -0.36 -0.84
CA PHE A 112 1.09 -0.58 0.56
C PHE A 112 1.72 0.67 1.20
N ALA A 113 2.70 1.29 0.56
CA ALA A 113 3.37 2.48 1.08
C ALA A 113 2.39 3.66 1.24
N VAL A 114 1.50 3.88 0.27
CA VAL A 114 0.48 4.94 0.33
C VAL A 114 -0.50 4.69 1.48
N LEU A 115 -0.99 3.45 1.65
CA LEU A 115 -1.88 3.10 2.77
C LEU A 115 -1.20 3.32 4.11
N ASP A 116 0.04 2.88 4.24
CA ASP A 116 0.75 2.95 5.51
C ASP A 116 1.10 4.39 5.89
N VAL A 117 1.53 5.22 4.93
CA VAL A 117 1.73 6.66 5.17
C VAL A 117 0.42 7.35 5.56
N SER A 118 -0.70 6.97 4.94
CA SER A 118 -2.01 7.52 5.30
C SER A 118 -2.40 7.16 6.74
N LYS A 119 -2.10 5.94 7.20
CA LYS A 119 -2.31 5.54 8.60
C LYS A 119 -1.42 6.33 9.56
N SER A 120 -0.15 6.58 9.20
CA SER A 120 0.75 7.41 10.03
C SER A 120 0.09 8.75 10.35
N LEU A 121 -0.41 9.43 9.32
CA LEU A 121 -1.08 10.73 9.44
C LEU A 121 -2.33 10.66 10.34
N MET A 122 -3.15 9.62 10.17
CA MET A 122 -4.34 9.43 11.01
C MET A 122 -3.98 9.20 12.47
N TYR A 123 -2.93 8.42 12.74
CA TYR A 123 -2.47 8.16 14.10
C TYR A 123 -1.82 9.40 14.73
N ASP A 124 -1.02 10.17 13.98
CA ASP A 124 -0.46 11.43 14.47
C ASP A 124 -1.59 12.36 14.90
N TYR A 125 -2.63 12.52 14.07
CA TYR A 125 -3.81 13.30 14.44
C TYR A 125 -4.52 12.74 15.70
N HIS A 126 -4.70 11.43 15.80
CA HIS A 126 -5.36 10.82 16.95
C HIS A 126 -4.60 11.05 18.27
N TYR A 127 -3.30 10.76 18.29
CA TYR A 127 -2.48 10.90 19.50
C TYR A 127 -2.16 12.35 19.84
N GLU A 128 -1.99 13.23 18.85
CA GLU A 128 -1.57 14.62 19.09
C GLU A 128 -2.74 15.58 19.31
N VAL A 129 -3.92 15.30 18.72
CA VAL A 129 -5.08 16.20 18.80
C VAL A 129 -6.19 15.60 19.65
N MET A 130 -6.59 14.35 19.40
CA MET A 130 -7.77 13.76 20.05
C MET A 130 -7.49 13.29 21.48
N GLN A 131 -6.37 12.63 21.75
CA GLN A 131 -6.03 12.10 23.08
C GLN A 131 -5.35 13.10 24.03
N LYS A 132 -5.03 14.32 23.55
CA LYS A 132 -4.41 15.36 24.41
C LYS A 132 -5.41 16.04 25.38
N HIS A 133 -6.69 15.73 25.28
CA HIS A 133 -7.77 16.23 26.13
C HIS A 133 -8.44 15.06 26.87
#